data_AF-A0A1T5CS46-F1
#
_entry.id   AF-A0A1T5CS46-F1
#
_cell.length_a   1.000
_cell.length_b   1.000
_cell.length_c   1.000
_cell.angle_alpha   90.00
_cell.angle_beta   90.00
_cell.angle_gamma   90.00
#
_symmetry.space_group_name_H-M   'P 1'
#
loop_
_entity.id
_entity.type
_entity.pdbx_description
1 polymer ?
#
loop_
_entity_poly.entity_id
_entity_poly.type
_entity_poly.pdbx_seq_one_letter_code
_entity_poly.pdbx_strand_id
1 'polypeptide(L)'
;MLHYTNLNSIQEDLSKIIYIRNQGHSVMEAINRQLAHYPYHIGQIVYIGKMLQGNEWRSLSIPKGKSTDYNAEKFNKAKHNEHFTDEFLNDRKE
;
A
#
# COMPACT_ATOMS: atom_id res chain seq x y z
N MET A 1 -8.86 -16.04 -14.35
CA MET A 1 -9.39 -16.73 -13.16
C MET A 1 -8.93 -15.97 -11.92
N LEU A 2 -9.67 -14.92 -11.56
CA LEU A 2 -9.53 -14.21 -10.29
C LEU A 2 -10.94 -14.17 -9.71
N HIS A 3 -11.19 -15.04 -8.72
CA HIS A 3 -12.42 -14.96 -7.94
C HIS A 3 -12.36 -13.67 -7.12
N TYR A 4 -13.31 -12.76 -7.35
CA TYR A 4 -13.53 -11.59 -6.52
C TYR A 4 -14.11 -12.05 -5.18
N THR A 5 -13.22 -12.42 -4.25
CA THR A 5 -13.62 -12.68 -2.87
C THR A 5 -13.81 -11.34 -2.18
N ASN A 6 -15.02 -11.07 -1.70
CA ASN A 6 -15.35 -9.90 -0.91
C ASN A 6 -14.58 -9.97 0.43
N LEU A 7 -13.51 -9.17 0.55
CA LEU A 7 -12.59 -9.14 1.70
C LEU A 7 -13.30 -8.93 3.05
N ASN A 8 -14.50 -8.34 3.05
CA ASN A 8 -15.25 -8.05 4.29
C ASN A 8 -15.81 -9.29 5.00
N SER A 9 -15.70 -10.49 4.40
CA SER A 9 -16.31 -11.72 4.93
C SER A 9 -15.35 -12.91 5.08
N ILE A 10 -14.05 -12.73 4.85
CA ILE A 10 -13.10 -13.85 4.68
C ILE A 10 -12.35 -14.28 5.95
N GLN A 11 -12.70 -13.76 7.13
CA GLN A 11 -11.88 -13.98 8.32
C GLN A 11 -11.74 -15.47 8.68
N GLU A 12 -12.81 -16.24 8.51
CA GLU A 12 -12.82 -17.70 8.68
C GLU A 12 -12.13 -18.45 7.53
N ASP A 13 -11.95 -17.77 6.39
CA ASP A 13 -11.47 -18.35 5.14
C ASP A 13 -9.96 -18.19 4.94
N LEU A 14 -9.27 -17.42 5.77
CA LEU A 14 -7.84 -17.11 5.62
C LEU A 14 -6.94 -18.37 5.59
N SER A 15 -7.37 -19.45 6.27
CA SER A 15 -6.67 -20.74 6.32
C SER A 15 -7.07 -21.71 5.21
N LYS A 16 -8.12 -21.41 4.42
CA LYS A 16 -8.58 -22.29 3.34
C LYS A 16 -7.48 -22.43 2.28
N ILE A 17 -7.29 -23.66 1.81
CA ILE A 17 -6.34 -23.96 0.75
C ILE A 17 -6.98 -23.65 -0.60
N ILE A 18 -6.29 -22.82 -1.38
CA ILE A 18 -6.55 -22.56 -2.78
C ILE A 18 -5.32 -22.97 -3.61
N TYR A 19 -5.52 -23.21 -4.90
CA TYR A 19 -4.45 -23.62 -5.79
C TYR A 19 -4.06 -22.50 -6.73
N ILE A 20 -2.79 -22.11 -6.70
CA ILE A 20 -2.19 -21.20 -7.68
C ILE A 20 -1.17 -22.02 -8.46
N ARG A 21 -1.41 -22.23 -9.76
CA ARG A 21 -0.55 -23.08 -10.61
C ARG A 21 -0.35 -24.49 -10.01
N ASN A 22 -1.45 -25.08 -9.51
CA ASN A 22 -1.47 -26.38 -8.82
C ASN A 22 -0.63 -26.46 -7.53
N GLN A 23 -0.14 -25.34 -7.01
CA GLN A 23 0.51 -25.26 -5.71
C GLN A 23 -0.52 -24.81 -4.68
N GLY A 24 -0.66 -25.58 -3.60
CA GLY A 24 -1.56 -25.27 -2.51
C GLY A 24 -1.02 -24.09 -1.71
N HIS A 25 -1.89 -23.10 -1.48
CA HIS A 25 -1.63 -21.93 -0.65
C HIS A 25 -2.85 -21.65 0.20
N SER A 26 -2.66 -21.26 1.45
CA SER A 26 -3.72 -20.58 2.21
C SER A 26 -4.15 -19.30 1.49
N VAL A 27 -5.40 -18.88 1.70
CA VAL A 27 -5.89 -17.58 1.23
C VAL A 27 -4.98 -16.45 1.72
N MET A 28 -4.48 -16.52 2.96
CA MET A 28 -3.53 -15.54 3.49
C MET A 28 -2.22 -15.48 2.69
N GLU A 29 -1.62 -16.63 2.36
CA GLU A 29 -0.40 -16.68 1.53
C GLU A 29 -0.64 -16.12 0.13
N ALA A 30 -1.80 -16.43 -0.47
CA ALA A 30 -2.17 -15.90 -1.77
C ALA A 30 -2.34 -14.38 -1.76
N ILE A 31 -2.97 -13.82 -0.72
CA ILE A 31 -3.10 -12.37 -0.53
C ILE A 31 -1.73 -11.74 -0.36
N ASN A 32 -0.87 -12.28 0.51
CA ASN A 32 0.48 -11.78 0.73
C ASN A 32 1.32 -11.79 -0.55
N ARG A 33 1.18 -12.84 -1.38
CA ARG A 33 1.83 -12.91 -2.69
C ARG A 33 1.39 -11.77 -3.61
N GLN A 34 0.09 -11.45 -3.66
CA GLN A 34 -0.41 -10.32 -4.44
C GLN A 34 0.02 -8.97 -3.86
N LEU A 35 0.02 -8.85 -2.52
CA LEU A 35 0.48 -7.66 -1.81
C LEU A 35 1.96 -7.36 -2.08
N ALA A 36 2.81 -8.36 -2.31
CA ALA A 36 4.19 -8.15 -2.73
C ALA A 36 4.32 -7.84 -4.24
N HIS A 37 3.47 -8.44 -5.06
CA HIS A 37 3.53 -8.32 -6.52
C HIS A 37 3.04 -6.96 -7.03
N TYR A 38 1.97 -6.39 -6.45
CA TYR A 38 1.43 -5.11 -6.92
C TYR A 38 2.38 -3.93 -6.69
N PRO A 39 3.03 -3.76 -5.52
CA PRO A 39 4.03 -2.72 -5.31
C PRO A 39 5.21 -2.81 -6.27
N TYR A 40 5.58 -4.01 -6.73
CA TYR A 40 6.62 -4.16 -7.75
C TYR A 40 6.23 -3.46 -9.06
N HIS A 41 5.04 -3.75 -9.58
CA HIS A 41 4.55 -3.11 -10.82
C HIS A 41 4.24 -1.61 -10.63
N ILE A 42 3.66 -1.24 -9.49
CA ILE A 42 3.44 0.18 -9.16
C ILE A 42 4.77 0.93 -9.08
N GLY A 43 5.79 0.32 -8.48
CA GLY A 43 7.15 0.85 -8.41
C GLY A 43 7.76 1.06 -9.79
N GLN A 44 7.58 0.10 -10.72
CA GLN A 44 8.01 0.26 -12.12
C GLN A 44 7.33 1.46 -12.79
N ILE A 45 6.01 1.61 -12.62
CA ILE A 45 5.24 2.74 -13.18
C ILE A 45 5.73 4.07 -12.60
N VAL A 46 5.87 4.17 -11.27
CA VAL A 46 6.37 5.36 -10.58
C VAL A 46 7.79 5.71 -11.05
N TYR A 47 8.65 4.72 -11.22
CA TYR A 47 10.02 4.92 -11.67
C TYR A 47 10.07 5.47 -13.10
N ILE A 48 9.24 4.92 -14.01
CA ILE A 48 9.08 5.45 -15.36
C ILE A 48 8.59 6.91 -15.32
N GLY A 49 7.55 7.20 -14.54
CA GLY A 49 7.06 8.57 -14.37
C GLY A 49 8.14 9.54 -13.86
N LYS A 50 8.96 9.08 -12.91
CA LYS A 50 10.10 9.84 -12.38
C LYS A 50 11.17 10.10 -13.42
N MET A 51 11.51 9.11 -14.25
CA MET A 51 12.46 9.29 -15.36
C MET A 51 11.94 10.30 -16.39
N LEU A 52 10.63 10.28 -16.70
CA LEU A 52 10.02 11.20 -17.65
C LEU A 52 9.95 12.64 -17.14
N GLN A 53 9.64 12.84 -15.85
CA GLN A 53 9.56 14.17 -15.25
C GLN A 53 10.94 14.77 -14.89
N GLY A 54 11.95 13.92 -14.65
CA GLY A 54 13.29 14.37 -14.30
C GLY A 54 13.29 15.29 -13.07
N ASN A 55 13.75 16.53 -13.25
CA ASN A 55 13.82 17.54 -12.18
C ASN A 55 12.43 18.06 -11.75
N GLU A 56 11.41 17.95 -12.61
CA GLU A 56 10.04 18.36 -12.30
C GLU A 56 9.28 17.31 -11.48
N TRP A 57 9.91 16.16 -11.18
CA TRP A 57 9.28 15.11 -10.40
C TRP A 57 8.96 15.59 -8.98
N ARG A 58 7.68 15.59 -8.64
CA ARG A 58 7.20 15.84 -7.28
C ARG A 58 7.08 14.53 -6.52
N SER A 59 7.66 14.46 -5.31
CA SER A 59 7.57 13.28 -4.46
C SER A 59 6.10 12.94 -4.14
N LEU A 60 5.71 11.69 -4.33
CA LEU A 60 4.37 11.17 -4.00
C LEU A 60 4.24 10.75 -2.52
N SER A 61 5.32 10.92 -1.75
CA SER A 61 5.43 10.62 -0.33
C SER A 61 6.47 11.57 0.28
N ILE A 62 7.09 11.20 1.39
CA ILE A 62 8.11 12.00 2.08
C ILE A 62 9.32 12.25 1.15
N PRO A 63 9.68 13.52 0.85
CA PRO A 63 10.86 13.82 0.04
C PRO A 63 12.15 13.22 0.63
N LYS A 64 13.12 12.91 -0.24
CA LYS A 64 14.41 12.34 0.17
C LYS A 64 15.09 13.25 1.21
N GLY A 65 15.47 12.68 2.35
CA GLY A 65 16.12 13.42 3.45
C GLY A 65 15.17 14.12 4.40
N LYS A 66 13.84 14.06 4.18
CA LYS A 66 12.82 14.70 5.04
C LYS A 66 12.11 13.76 6.02
N SER A 67 12.56 12.50 6.11
CA SER A 67 11.97 11.51 7.02
C SER A 67 12.10 11.90 8.50
N THR A 68 13.21 12.52 8.91
CA THR A 68 13.40 12.95 10.30
C THR A 68 12.39 14.02 10.70
N ASP A 69 12.23 15.05 9.86
CA ASP A 69 11.29 16.15 10.08
C ASP A 69 9.84 15.63 10.15
N TYR A 70 9.45 14.78 9.19
CA TYR A 70 8.13 14.14 9.15
C TYR A 70 7.84 13.30 10.39
N ASN A 71 8.81 12.47 10.81
CA ASN A 71 8.65 11.61 11.98
C ASN A 71 8.57 12.42 13.28
N ALA A 72 9.35 13.50 13.39
CA ALA A 72 9.30 14.38 14.56
C ALA A 72 7.90 14.98 14.74
N GLU A 73 7.26 15.43 13.65
CA GLU A 73 5.88 15.91 13.68
C GLU A 73 4.90 14.82 14.10
N LYS A 74 5.01 13.61 13.52
CA LYS A 74 4.11 12.48 13.82
C LYS A 74 4.22 12.00 15.26
N PHE A 75 5.43 11.90 15.81
CA PHE A 75 5.64 11.47 17.19
C PHE A 75 5.32 12.53 18.24
N ASN A 76 5.19 13.81 17.86
CA ASN A 76 4.74 14.87 18.75
C ASN A 76 3.21 14.82 18.99
N LYS A 77 2.46 14.10 18.14
CA LYS A 77 1.03 13.87 18.34
C LYS A 77 0.82 12.74 19.35
N ALA A 78 -0.20 12.88 20.20
CA ALA A 78 -0.60 11.79 21.08
C ALA A 78 -1.02 10.55 20.26
N LYS A 79 -0.83 9.36 20.83
CA LYS A 79 -1.31 8.13 20.20
C LYS A 79 -2.82 8.21 19.99
N HIS A 80 -3.25 7.93 18.77
CA HIS A 80 -4.65 7.96 18.39
C HIS A 80 -4.88 6.95 17.27
N ASN A 81 -6.14 6.60 17.06
CA ASN A 81 -6.55 5.76 15.96
C ASN A 81 -7.09 6.67 14.86
N GLU A 82 -6.38 6.74 13.73
CA GLU A 82 -6.81 7.43 12.52
C GLU A 82 -6.59 6.52 11.32
N HIS A 83 -7.35 6.74 10.24
CA HIS A 83 -7.01 6.12 8.97
C HIS A 83 -5.91 6.95 8.30
N PHE A 84 -4.85 6.32 7.81
CA PHE A 84 -3.69 7.03 7.23
C PHE A 84 -4.02 7.91 6.02
N THR A 85 -5.22 7.81 5.44
CA THR A 85 -5.66 8.70 4.36
C THR A 85 -6.34 9.96 4.86
N ASP A 86 -6.76 10.01 6.12
CA ASP A 86 -7.53 11.12 6.67
C ASP A 86 -6.72 12.42 6.61
N GLU A 87 -5.41 12.33 6.80
CA GLU A 87 -4.48 13.46 6.64
C GLU A 87 -4.42 14.02 5.22
N PHE A 88 -4.60 13.19 4.18
CA PHE A 88 -4.51 13.64 2.78
C PHE A 88 -5.86 14.04 2.19
N LEU A 89 -6.96 13.53 2.75
CA LEU A 89 -8.31 13.74 2.21
C LEU A 89 -9.03 14.92 2.88
N ASN A 90 -8.79 15.17 4.16
CA ASN A 90 -9.46 16.25 4.89
C ASN A 90 -8.86 17.64 4.56
N ASP A 91 -7.59 17.70 4.18
CA ASP A 91 -6.91 18.94 3.77
C ASP A 91 -7.41 19.52 2.42
N ARG A 92 -8.24 18.76 1.67
CA ARG A 92 -8.80 19.19 0.37
C ARG A 92 -10.20 19.81 0.46
N LYS A 93 -10.67 20.13 1.68
CA LYS A 93 -12.02 20.70 1.92
C LYS A 93 -12.05 22.22 2.13
N GLU A 94 -11.01 22.95 1.73
CA GLU A 94 -11.01 24.43 1.66
C GLU A 94 -11.01 24.92 0.20
#